data_AF-A0A537K7H0-F1
#
_entry.id   AF-A0A537K7H0-F1
#
_cell.length_a   1.000
_cell.length_b   1.000
_cell.length_c   1.000
_cell.angle_alpha   90.00
_cell.angle_beta   90.00
_cell.angle_gamma   90.00
#
_symmetry.space_group_name_H-M   'P 1'
#
loop_
_entity.id
_entity.type
_entity.pdbx_description
1 polymer ?
#
loop_
_entity_poly.entity_id
_entity_poly.type
_entity_poly.pdbx_seq_one_letter_code
_entity_poly.pdbx_strand_id
1 'polypeptide(L)'
;VAWHPKSSTENERHTVVYKLNGKELLIKQIAGALAKRIVNYLQAGQQVKQTEEMGFIKFGSRVDLLLPISAKVQVKINDMAKGGVTVVALW
;
A
#
# COMPACT_ATOMS: atom_id res chain seq x y z
N VAL A 1 16.64 -1.89 14.30
CA VAL A 1 15.34 -2.59 14.15
C VAL A 1 14.32 -1.62 13.55
N ALA A 2 13.30 -2.08 12.83
CA ALA A 2 12.29 -1.27 12.12
C ALA A 2 11.42 -0.33 13.01
N TRP A 3 11.79 -0.20 14.29
CA TRP A 3 11.16 0.61 15.33
C TRP A 3 12.03 1.77 15.84
N HIS A 4 13.20 2.04 15.22
CA HIS A 4 13.97 3.24 15.58
C HIS A 4 13.47 4.49 14.83
N PRO A 5 13.30 5.64 15.49
CA PRO A 5 12.79 6.90 14.92
C PRO A 5 13.68 7.54 13.82
N LYS A 6 14.82 6.92 13.49
CA LYS A 6 15.70 7.28 12.35
C LYS A 6 15.45 6.46 11.07
N SER A 7 14.49 5.52 11.08
CA SER A 7 14.17 4.68 9.91
C SER A 7 13.37 5.43 8.84
N SER A 8 12.91 6.66 9.13
CA SER A 8 12.04 7.43 8.27
C SER A 8 12.78 8.09 7.09
N THR A 9 14.08 8.37 7.21
CA THR A 9 14.86 9.09 6.19
C THR A 9 15.60 8.20 5.20
N GLU A 10 15.79 6.92 5.51
CA GLU A 10 16.68 6.00 4.76
C GLU A 10 15.94 4.89 3.99
N ASN A 11 14.65 4.71 4.24
CA ASN A 11 13.86 3.65 3.62
C ASN A 11 13.13 4.20 2.40
N GLU A 12 13.26 3.52 1.26
CA GLU A 12 12.55 3.87 0.03
C GLU A 12 11.03 3.91 0.29
N ARG A 13 10.40 4.95 -0.26
CA ARG A 13 8.96 5.19 -0.18
C ARG A 13 8.42 5.35 -1.59
N HIS A 14 7.33 4.67 -1.86
CA HIS A 14 6.60 4.83 -3.10
C HIS A 14 5.14 5.11 -2.80
N THR A 15 4.57 6.12 -3.45
CA THR A 15 3.18 6.54 -3.22
C THR A 15 2.43 6.49 -4.53
N VAL A 16 1.25 5.86 -4.51
CA VAL A 16 0.35 5.75 -5.65
C VAL A 16 -1.03 6.22 -5.24
N VAL A 17 -1.67 7.02 -6.09
CA VAL A 17 -3.07 7.40 -5.93
C VAL A 17 -3.88 6.70 -7.01
N TYR A 18 -4.87 5.92 -6.59
CA TYR A 18 -5.88 5.33 -7.46
C TYR A 18 -7.14 6.15 -7.38
N LYS A 19 -7.81 6.32 -8.52
CA LYS A 19 -9.09 7.01 -8.62
C LYS A 19 -10.17 6.03 -9.06
N LEU A 20 -11.27 5.98 -8.31
CA LEU A 20 -12.44 5.18 -8.64
C LEU A 20 -13.70 5.99 -8.32
N ASN A 21 -14.58 6.18 -9.31
CA ASN A 21 -15.87 6.87 -9.15
C ASN A 21 -15.74 8.23 -8.43
N GLY A 22 -14.72 9.02 -8.78
CA GLY A 22 -14.48 10.34 -8.18
C GLY A 22 -13.87 10.34 -6.78
N LYS A 23 -13.60 9.15 -6.20
CA LYS A 23 -12.91 9.00 -4.91
C LYS A 23 -11.48 8.55 -5.12
N GLU A 24 -10.62 8.87 -4.16
CA GLU A 24 -9.20 8.57 -4.20
C GLU A 24 -8.80 7.59 -3.09
N LEU A 25 -7.97 6.62 -3.46
CA LEU A 25 -7.28 5.70 -2.56
C LEU A 25 -5.78 5.96 -2.71
N LEU A 26 -5.11 6.29 -1.61
CA LEU A 26 -3.66 6.46 -1.62
C LEU A 26 -3.00 5.26 -0.94
N ILE A 27 -2.06 4.63 -1.65
CA ILE A 27 -1.23 3.55 -1.14
C ILE A 27 0.19 4.07 -0.92
N LYS A 28 0.74 3.84 0.27
CA LYS A 28 2.17 4.09 0.56
C LYS A 28 2.86 2.77 0.82
N GLN A 29 3.87 2.49 0.02
CA GLN A 29 4.79 1.37 0.22
C GLN A 29 6.03 1.89 0.94
N ILE A 30 6.43 1.24 2.02
CA ILE A 30 7.57 1.66 2.85
C ILE A 30 8.52 0.49 2.99
N ALA A 31 9.64 0.50 2.28
CA ALA A 31 10.60 -0.60 2.30
C ALA A 31 11.20 -0.83 3.69
N GLY A 32 11.48 -2.10 4.01
CA GLY A 32 12.19 -2.48 5.23
C GLY A 32 13.68 -2.12 5.18
N ALA A 33 14.30 -2.09 6.36
CA ALA A 33 15.70 -1.65 6.51
C ALA A 33 16.74 -2.56 5.83
N LEU A 34 16.40 -3.83 5.54
CA LEU A 34 17.32 -4.83 5.00
C LEU A 34 17.49 -4.73 3.48
N ALA A 35 16.39 -4.69 2.72
CA ALA A 35 16.46 -4.75 1.26
C ALA A 35 16.11 -3.44 0.56
N LYS A 36 15.61 -2.42 1.30
CA LYS A 36 15.42 -1.01 0.91
C LYS A 36 14.94 -0.76 -0.53
N ARG A 37 14.25 -1.70 -1.18
CA ARG A 37 13.92 -1.63 -2.60
C ARG A 37 12.46 -1.92 -2.86
N ILE A 38 11.81 -0.94 -3.48
CA ILE A 38 10.46 -1.06 -4.04
C ILE A 38 10.60 -1.23 -5.55
N VAL A 39 9.81 -2.13 -6.11
CA VAL A 39 9.66 -2.26 -7.56
C VAL A 39 8.22 -1.87 -7.87
N ASN A 40 8.05 -0.79 -8.64
CA ASN A 40 6.76 -0.32 -9.11
C ASN A 40 6.63 -0.58 -10.61
N TYR A 41 5.47 -1.09 -11.03
CA TYR A 41 5.15 -1.30 -12.45
C TYR A 41 4.20 -0.24 -13.00
N LEU A 42 3.61 0.57 -12.14
CA LEU A 42 2.56 1.51 -12.52
C LEU A 42 3.11 2.77 -13.16
N GLN A 43 2.34 3.28 -14.12
CA GLN A 43 2.54 4.59 -14.72
C GLN A 43 1.35 5.52 -14.42
N ALA A 44 1.61 6.82 -14.35
CA ALA A 44 0.54 7.80 -14.17
C ALA A 44 -0.44 7.75 -15.35
N GLY A 45 -1.75 7.73 -15.04
CA GLY A 45 -2.81 7.60 -16.06
C GLY A 45 -3.08 6.18 -16.54
N GLN A 46 -2.30 5.19 -16.10
CA GLN A 46 -2.56 3.78 -16.42
C GLN A 46 -3.92 3.34 -15.87
N GLN A 47 -4.74 2.72 -16.71
CA GLN A 47 -5.92 2.00 -16.25
C GLN A 47 -5.49 0.68 -15.63
N VAL A 48 -6.04 0.38 -14.46
CA VAL A 48 -5.73 -0.82 -13.68
C VAL A 48 -7.02 -1.47 -13.22
N LYS A 49 -6.97 -2.78 -13.00
CA LYS A 49 -8.05 -3.53 -12.37
C LYS A 49 -7.68 -3.85 -10.93
N GLN A 50 -8.67 -3.83 -10.04
CA GLN A 50 -8.48 -4.31 -8.68
C GLN A 50 -7.93 -5.73 -8.71
N THR A 51 -7.05 -6.05 -7.75
CA THR A 51 -6.33 -7.33 -7.60
C THR A 51 -5.23 -7.60 -8.63
N GLU A 52 -4.93 -6.67 -9.55
CA GLU A 52 -3.72 -6.75 -10.38
C GLU A 52 -2.46 -6.40 -9.60
N GLU A 53 -1.31 -6.86 -10.10
CA GLU A 53 -0.01 -6.61 -9.50
C GLU A 53 0.45 -5.16 -9.79
N MET A 54 0.64 -4.37 -8.74
CA MET A 54 1.24 -3.03 -8.85
C MET A 54 2.78 -3.05 -8.84
N GLY A 55 3.36 -4.19 -8.45
CA GLY A 55 4.76 -4.34 -8.09
C GLY A 55 4.91 -4.98 -6.71
N PHE A 56 6.11 -4.94 -6.16
CA PHE A 56 6.42 -5.63 -4.91
C PHE A 56 7.54 -4.95 -4.12
N ILE A 57 7.69 -5.36 -2.87
CA ILE A 57 8.68 -4.81 -1.95
C ILE A 57 9.63 -5.94 -1.53
N LYS A 58 10.92 -5.75 -1.77
CA LYS A 58 11.92 -6.80 -1.49
C LYS A 58 12.05 -7.00 0.02
N PHE A 59 12.01 -8.25 0.47
CA PHE A 59 12.19 -8.69 1.87
C PHE A 59 11.26 -8.05 2.90
N GLY A 60 9.98 -7.93 2.55
CA GLY A 60 8.92 -7.59 3.49
C GLY A 60 8.92 -6.12 3.91
N SER A 61 7.73 -5.58 4.05
CA SER A 61 7.56 -4.17 4.32
C SER A 61 6.14 -3.87 4.80
N ARG A 62 5.96 -2.63 5.25
CA ARG A 62 4.67 -2.07 5.61
C ARG A 62 4.03 -1.38 4.39
N VAL A 63 2.73 -1.57 4.24
CA VAL A 63 1.88 -0.82 3.31
C VAL A 63 0.85 -0.06 4.13
N ASP A 64 0.76 1.26 3.91
CA ASP A 64 -0.32 2.08 4.45
C ASP A 64 -1.38 2.31 3.38
N LEU A 65 -2.65 2.10 3.74
CA LEU A 65 -3.82 2.39 2.91
C LEU A 65 -4.54 3.61 3.49
N LEU A 66 -4.61 4.69 2.71
CA LEU A 66 -5.35 5.90 3.04
C LEU A 66 -6.66 5.86 2.24
N LEU A 67 -7.73 5.50 2.94
CA LEU A 67 -9.05 5.28 2.37
C LEU A 67 -9.86 6.59 2.28
N PRO A 68 -10.85 6.68 1.38
CA PRO A 68 -11.85 7.75 1.40
C PRO A 68 -12.53 7.87 2.77
N ILE A 69 -12.93 9.08 3.16
CA ILE A 69 -13.64 9.33 4.44
C ILE A 69 -14.93 8.52 4.57
N SER A 70 -15.59 8.23 3.43
CA SER A 70 -16.82 7.42 3.39
C SER A 70 -16.60 5.91 3.51
N ALA A 71 -15.34 5.45 3.55
CA ALA A 71 -15.03 4.03 3.55
C ALA A 71 -15.40 3.36 4.87
N LYS A 72 -16.06 2.21 4.78
CA LYS A 72 -16.35 1.32 5.90
C LYS A 72 -15.28 0.23 5.96
N VAL A 73 -14.39 0.30 6.94
CA VAL A 73 -13.34 -0.70 7.18
C VAL A 73 -13.98 -2.04 7.56
N GLN A 74 -13.57 -3.12 6.89
CA GLN A 74 -14.10 -4.49 7.05
C GLN A 74 -13.17 -5.41 7.84
N VAL A 75 -11.97 -4.94 8.17
CA VAL A 75 -10.94 -5.70 8.92
C VAL A 75 -10.73 -5.12 10.31
N LYS A 76 -10.22 -5.95 11.22
CA LYS A 76 -9.86 -5.59 12.59
C LYS A 76 -8.37 -5.71 12.80
N ILE A 77 -7.90 -5.11 13.90
CA ILE A 77 -6.52 -5.29 14.35
C ILE A 77 -6.27 -6.78 14.59
N ASN A 78 -5.12 -7.27 14.14
CA ASN A 78 -4.67 -8.67 14.16
C ASN A 78 -5.31 -9.60 13.11
N ASP A 79 -6.18 -9.10 12.22
CA ASP A 79 -6.64 -9.90 11.09
C ASP A 79 -5.50 -10.18 10.10
N MET A 80 -5.40 -11.43 9.65
CA MET A 80 -4.43 -11.84 8.63
C MET A 80 -5.00 -11.55 7.23
N ALA A 81 -4.48 -10.50 6.58
CA ALA A 81 -4.88 -10.15 5.23
C ALA A 81 -4.20 -11.05 4.17
N LYS A 82 -4.98 -11.53 3.20
CA LYS A 82 -4.51 -12.21 2.00
C LYS A 82 -4.70 -11.31 0.78
N GLY A 83 -3.61 -11.04 0.07
CA GLY A 83 -3.62 -10.21 -1.14
C GLY A 83 -4.61 -10.71 -2.18
N GLY A 84 -5.38 -9.80 -2.79
CA GLY A 84 -6.40 -10.12 -3.79
C GLY A 84 -7.65 -10.82 -3.26
N VAL A 85 -7.74 -11.11 -1.95
CA VAL A 85 -8.85 -11.87 -1.35
C VAL A 85 -9.51 -11.11 -0.21
N THR A 86 -8.72 -10.63 0.76
CA THR A 86 -9.27 -9.92 1.92
C THR A 86 -9.76 -8.54 1.52
N VAL A 87 -11.05 -8.29 1.73
CA VAL A 87 -11.65 -6.96 1.56
C VAL A 87 -11.27 -6.11 2.79
N VAL A 88 -10.48 -5.06 2.59
CA VAL A 88 -10.06 -4.16 3.67
C VAL A 88 -11.14 -3.12 3.98
N ALA A 89 -11.80 -2.60 2.96
CA ALA A 89 -12.85 -1.58 3.10
C ALA A 89 -13.78 -1.55 1.88
N LEU A 90 -14.96 -0.96 2.05
CA LEU A 90 -15.95 -0.72 1.00
C LEU A 90 -16.38 0.76 1.02
N TRP A 91 -16.59 1.37 -0.15
CA TRP A 91 -17.05 2.76 -0.31
C TRP A 91 -17.81 3.00 -1.61
#